data_AF-A0A6B0WZY0-F1
#
_entry.id   AF-A0A6B0WZY0-F1
#
_cell.length_a   1.000
_cell.length_b   1.000
_cell.length_c   1.000
_cell.angle_alpha   90.00
_cell.angle_beta   90.00
_cell.angle_gamma   90.00
#
_symmetry.space_group_name_H-M   'P 1'
#
loop_
_entity.id
_entity.type
_entity.pdbx_description
1 polymer ?
#
loop_
_entity_poly.entity_id
_entity_poly.type
_entity_poly.pdbx_seq_one_letter_code
_entity_poly.pdbx_strand_id
1 'polypeptide(L)'
;MEGDMIGPRLSDEAFFEALDLSRGDMRAVKRAVETRDWTGARRAFAEHVRTREYPRWFSDWRNQSEPQDRDAEVELVRVGDRAIRDIDLEKADRIAANTLVSCDVEEVFGDVINWELDPINYREWTWQLSRHPFWVTLGQAYWKTGDEKYARAFRRQMRHWIEHVLMPVGEDGNTWKDDAEMGTDRTNCWRTIECGIRMGQTWPAAFYYFLSSETFADDDVCLMVKSMVEHARHLTLWPRGGNWQTMQANGQYHVGALFPEFKEAASWREIAMQSLYEELDEQVYPDGAQIELSSGYHQVSLRNFVMALAIARLNDLPLPADYVAKLERMYHYDLYLSMPNLRLPALNDGGQTDIAPYMQGGFRFFPERTDFQWAGFG
;
A
#
# COMPACT_ATOMS: atom_id res chain seq x y z
N MET A 1 -10.63 34.38 -7.75
CA MET A 1 -10.64 33.43 -6.63
C MET A 1 -11.33 32.18 -7.15
N GLU A 2 -10.58 31.33 -7.84
CA GLU A 2 -10.97 29.92 -7.94
C GLU A 2 -11.04 29.44 -6.49
N GLY A 3 -12.19 28.93 -6.06
CA GLY A 3 -12.35 28.45 -4.68
C GLY A 3 -11.37 27.33 -4.41
N ASP A 4 -10.89 27.24 -3.17
CA ASP A 4 -10.03 26.15 -2.72
C ASP A 4 -10.64 24.81 -3.17
N MET A 5 -9.90 24.07 -3.99
CA MET A 5 -10.37 22.80 -4.51
C MET A 5 -10.20 21.75 -3.41
N ILE A 6 -11.32 21.18 -2.95
CA ILE A 6 -11.32 20.14 -1.93
C ILE A 6 -11.39 18.78 -2.63
N GLY A 7 -10.42 17.92 -2.34
CA GLY A 7 -10.33 16.56 -2.87
C GLY A 7 -11.29 15.58 -2.18
N PRO A 8 -11.37 14.32 -2.68
CA PRO A 8 -10.74 13.83 -3.91
C PRO A 8 -11.40 14.47 -5.14
N ARG A 9 -10.71 14.44 -6.29
CA ARG A 9 -11.27 14.92 -7.56
C ARG A 9 -12.44 14.06 -8.02
N LEU A 10 -12.48 12.80 -7.60
CA LEU A 10 -13.56 11.87 -7.90
C LEU A 10 -14.84 12.24 -7.12
N SER A 11 -15.80 12.85 -7.82
CA SER A 11 -17.13 13.17 -7.29
C SER A 11 -17.91 11.91 -6.90
N ASP A 12 -18.98 12.05 -6.11
CA ASP A 12 -19.87 10.91 -5.80
C ASP A 12 -20.48 10.31 -7.07
N GLU A 13 -20.98 11.14 -7.99
CA GLU A 13 -21.58 10.68 -9.24
C GLU A 13 -20.58 9.84 -10.05
N ALA A 14 -19.37 10.37 -10.28
CA ALA A 14 -18.33 9.66 -11.02
C ALA A 14 -17.80 8.41 -10.29
N PHE A 15 -17.77 8.43 -8.96
CA PHE A 15 -17.41 7.25 -8.15
C PHE A 15 -18.41 6.12 -8.32
N PHE A 16 -19.70 6.41 -8.18
CA PHE A 16 -20.75 5.39 -8.30
C PHE A 16 -20.99 4.96 -9.75
N GLU A 17 -20.75 5.82 -10.73
CA GLU A 17 -20.74 5.46 -12.15
C GLU A 17 -19.61 4.48 -12.51
N ALA A 18 -18.48 4.54 -11.81
CA ALA A 18 -17.36 3.64 -12.03
C ALA A 18 -17.61 2.21 -11.50
N LEU A 19 -18.60 2.02 -10.63
CA LEU A 19 -18.98 0.73 -10.10
C LEU A 19 -19.81 -0.08 -11.12
N ASP A 20 -19.61 -1.40 -11.13
CA ASP A 20 -20.49 -2.35 -11.79
C ASP A 20 -21.74 -2.59 -10.94
N LEU A 21 -22.74 -1.72 -11.12
CA LEU A 21 -24.03 -1.82 -10.46
C LEU A 21 -24.93 -2.95 -11.03
N SER A 22 -24.46 -3.74 -12.00
CA SER A 22 -25.18 -4.94 -12.45
C SER A 22 -25.05 -6.10 -11.48
N ARG A 23 -24.04 -6.07 -10.59
CA ARG A 23 -23.78 -7.12 -9.61
C ARG A 23 -24.93 -7.28 -8.62
N GLY A 24 -25.21 -8.53 -8.27
CA GLY A 24 -26.33 -8.88 -7.39
C GLY A 24 -26.17 -8.41 -5.94
N ASP A 25 -24.94 -8.26 -5.46
CA ASP A 25 -24.56 -7.74 -4.14
C ASP A 25 -24.63 -6.20 -4.08
N MET A 26 -24.59 -5.51 -5.21
CA MET A 26 -24.64 -4.04 -5.30
C MET A 26 -26.07 -3.46 -5.41
N ARG A 27 -27.11 -4.26 -5.16
CA ARG A 27 -28.51 -3.84 -5.33
C ARG A 27 -28.92 -2.63 -4.49
N ALA A 28 -28.42 -2.53 -3.25
CA ALA A 28 -28.72 -1.39 -2.37
C ALA A 28 -28.06 -0.09 -2.89
N VAL A 29 -26.79 -0.18 -3.29
CA VAL A 29 -26.06 0.92 -3.91
C VAL A 29 -26.76 1.38 -5.18
N LYS A 30 -27.10 0.44 -6.07
CA LYS A 30 -27.83 0.73 -7.33
C LYS A 30 -29.10 1.53 -7.10
N ARG A 31 -29.94 1.10 -6.15
CA ARG A 31 -31.21 1.78 -5.84
C ARG A 31 -30.99 3.23 -5.40
N ALA A 32 -30.01 3.47 -4.53
CA ALA A 32 -29.70 4.81 -4.05
C ALA A 32 -29.16 5.71 -5.17
N VAL A 33 -28.30 5.16 -6.04
CA VAL A 33 -27.76 5.86 -7.21
C VAL A 33 -28.85 6.23 -8.22
N GLU A 34 -29.80 5.34 -8.52
CA GLU A 34 -30.92 5.60 -9.42
C GLU A 34 -31.81 6.77 -8.96
N THR A 35 -31.90 6.98 -7.65
CA THR A 35 -32.63 8.11 -7.04
C THR A 35 -31.75 9.33 -6.74
N ARG A 36 -30.45 9.29 -7.10
CA ARG A 36 -29.45 10.32 -6.76
C ARG A 36 -29.36 10.62 -5.25
N ASP A 37 -29.62 9.61 -4.42
CA ASP A 37 -29.41 9.69 -2.98
C ASP A 37 -27.96 9.34 -2.66
N TRP A 38 -27.06 10.32 -2.78
CA TRP A 38 -25.62 10.10 -2.58
C TRP A 38 -25.27 9.70 -1.15
N THR A 39 -26.00 10.23 -0.16
CA THR A 39 -25.81 9.83 1.24
C THR A 39 -26.22 8.38 1.46
N GLY A 40 -27.36 7.96 0.91
CA GLY A 40 -27.78 6.56 0.91
C GLY A 40 -26.82 5.66 0.15
N ALA A 41 -26.26 6.12 -0.98
CA ALA A 41 -25.31 5.35 -1.79
C ALA A 41 -23.98 5.13 -1.03
N ARG A 42 -23.46 6.15 -0.35
CA ARG A 42 -22.24 6.02 0.49
C ARG A 42 -22.44 5.06 1.65
N ARG A 43 -23.58 5.18 2.35
CA ARG A 43 -23.95 4.21 3.41
C ARG A 43 -24.03 2.78 2.87
N ALA A 44 -24.77 2.56 1.78
CA ALA A 44 -24.94 1.23 1.19
C ALA A 44 -23.61 0.64 0.70
N PHE A 45 -22.72 1.47 0.14
CA PHE A 45 -21.41 1.01 -0.30
C PHE A 45 -20.51 0.65 0.88
N ALA A 46 -20.45 1.49 1.92
CA ALA A 46 -19.68 1.21 3.11
C ALA A 46 -20.19 -0.06 3.83
N GLU A 47 -21.50 -0.25 3.91
CA GLU A 47 -22.11 -1.47 4.42
C GLU A 47 -21.73 -2.70 3.58
N HIS A 48 -21.79 -2.60 2.25
CA HIS A 48 -21.31 -3.66 1.34
C HIS A 48 -19.84 -4.01 1.61
N VAL A 49 -18.95 -3.02 1.72
CA VAL A 49 -17.53 -3.26 2.00
C VAL A 49 -17.30 -3.92 3.36
N ARG A 50 -18.09 -3.57 4.38
CA ARG A 50 -17.99 -4.19 5.72
C ARG A 50 -18.58 -5.60 5.77
N THR A 51 -19.57 -5.91 4.94
CA THR A 51 -20.30 -7.18 5.00
C THR A 51 -19.85 -8.22 3.98
N ARG A 52 -19.22 -7.82 2.87
CA ARG A 52 -18.72 -8.75 1.84
C ARG A 52 -17.68 -9.72 2.38
N GLU A 53 -17.78 -10.99 2.00
CA GLU A 53 -16.81 -12.04 2.40
C GLU A 53 -15.50 -11.98 1.59
N TYR A 54 -15.61 -11.53 0.34
CA TYR A 54 -14.50 -11.35 -0.60
C TYR A 54 -14.57 -9.95 -1.21
N PRO A 55 -13.43 -9.35 -1.59
CA PRO A 55 -12.08 -9.87 -1.42
C PRO A 55 -11.61 -9.87 0.04
N ARG A 56 -10.62 -10.70 0.32
CA ARG A 56 -9.94 -10.80 1.62
C ARG A 56 -8.70 -9.95 1.62
N TRP A 57 -8.50 -9.29 2.75
CA TRP A 57 -7.19 -8.80 3.14
C TRP A 57 -6.53 -9.81 4.06
N PHE A 58 -5.23 -9.71 4.11
CA PHE A 58 -4.43 -10.59 4.92
C PHE A 58 -4.78 -10.54 6.42
N SER A 59 -5.22 -9.40 6.94
CA SER A 59 -5.73 -9.27 8.32
C SER A 59 -7.25 -9.37 8.32
N ASP A 60 -7.83 -10.13 9.25
CA ASP A 60 -9.28 -10.21 9.44
C ASP A 60 -9.72 -9.24 10.55
N TRP A 61 -10.13 -8.07 10.09
CA TRP A 61 -10.63 -6.99 10.94
C TRP A 61 -11.92 -7.32 11.71
N ARG A 62 -12.69 -8.32 11.28
CA ARG A 62 -13.92 -8.73 11.95
C ARG A 62 -13.65 -9.41 13.29
N ASN A 63 -12.51 -10.07 13.37
CA ASN A 63 -12.04 -10.77 14.56
C ASN A 63 -10.81 -10.12 15.18
N GLN A 64 -10.36 -8.97 14.62
CA GLN A 64 -9.10 -8.30 14.96
C GLN A 64 -7.92 -9.26 15.04
N SER A 65 -7.91 -10.23 14.12
CA SER A 65 -6.89 -11.27 14.06
C SER A 65 -6.03 -11.06 12.83
N GLU A 66 -4.72 -11.09 13.00
CA GLU A 66 -3.82 -11.24 11.87
C GLU A 66 -3.34 -12.69 11.83
N PRO A 67 -3.66 -13.46 10.77
CA PRO A 67 -3.11 -14.80 10.64
C PRO A 67 -1.59 -14.70 10.79
N GLN A 68 -1.06 -15.51 11.71
CA GLN A 68 0.35 -15.53 12.13
C GLN A 68 1.33 -15.85 11.00
N ASP A 69 0.81 -16.23 9.84
CA ASP A 69 1.56 -16.82 8.74
C ASP A 69 1.89 -15.79 7.66
N ARG A 70 2.52 -14.67 8.05
CA ARG A 70 3.01 -13.65 7.12
C ARG A 70 4.52 -13.49 7.22
N ASP A 71 5.24 -14.13 6.30
CA ASP A 71 6.60 -13.74 5.89
C ASP A 71 6.57 -12.68 4.77
N ALA A 72 5.56 -11.81 4.78
CA ALA A 72 5.58 -10.59 3.98
C ALA A 72 5.70 -9.43 4.97
N GLU A 73 6.88 -9.27 5.58
CA GLU A 73 7.24 -7.96 6.12
C GLU A 73 7.13 -6.96 4.95
N VAL A 74 6.24 -5.99 5.11
CA VAL A 74 6.09 -4.90 4.17
C VAL A 74 7.22 -3.91 4.48
N GLU A 75 7.88 -3.35 3.45
CA GLU A 75 9.10 -2.54 3.58
C GLU A 75 9.06 -1.51 4.70
N LEU A 76 7.92 -0.85 4.83
CA LEU A 76 7.75 0.31 5.68
C LEU A 76 7.14 -0.02 7.03
N VAL A 77 6.45 -1.15 7.14
CA VAL A 77 5.61 -1.48 8.29
C VAL A 77 5.65 -2.97 8.55
N ARG A 78 6.03 -3.34 9.77
CA ARG A 78 5.74 -4.68 10.27
C ARG A 78 4.24 -4.81 10.44
N VAL A 79 3.70 -5.95 10.05
CA VAL A 79 2.31 -6.34 10.28
C VAL A 79 2.31 -7.70 11.02
N GLY A 80 1.17 -8.13 11.52
CA GLY A 80 0.98 -9.38 12.25
C GLY A 80 0.74 -9.21 13.74
N ASP A 81 0.26 -10.28 14.39
CA ASP A 81 -0.01 -10.33 15.84
C ASP A 81 1.20 -9.88 16.68
N ARG A 82 2.42 -10.23 16.26
CA ARG A 82 3.65 -9.81 16.95
C ARG A 82 3.85 -8.30 16.85
N ALA A 83 3.66 -7.71 15.68
CA ALA A 83 3.80 -6.27 15.47
C ALA A 83 2.78 -5.49 16.32
N ILE A 84 1.54 -5.99 16.42
CA ILE A 84 0.50 -5.42 17.27
C ILE A 84 0.90 -5.55 18.74
N ARG A 85 1.26 -6.76 19.21
CA ARG A 85 1.61 -7.00 20.62
C ARG A 85 2.79 -6.14 21.06
N ASP A 86 3.80 -6.00 20.22
CA ASP A 86 5.07 -5.34 20.55
C ASP A 86 5.08 -3.85 20.15
N ILE A 87 3.92 -3.29 19.73
CA ILE A 87 3.82 -1.88 19.31
C ILE A 87 4.18 -0.92 20.46
N ASP A 88 4.93 0.11 20.09
CA ASP A 88 5.29 1.25 20.93
C ASP A 88 4.11 2.24 20.99
N LEU A 89 3.45 2.29 22.15
CA LEU A 89 2.28 3.15 22.38
C LEU A 89 2.67 4.62 22.58
N GLU A 90 3.88 4.93 23.04
CA GLU A 90 4.33 6.32 23.17
C GLU A 90 4.54 6.92 21.78
N LYS A 91 5.15 6.16 20.86
CA LYS A 91 5.24 6.53 19.45
C LYS A 91 3.86 6.74 18.83
N ALA A 92 2.92 5.83 19.09
CA ALA A 92 1.55 5.95 18.57
C ALA A 92 0.81 7.19 19.13
N ASP A 93 1.02 7.52 20.40
CA ASP A 93 0.44 8.71 21.04
C ASP A 93 1.01 10.01 20.45
N ARG A 94 2.31 10.05 20.16
CA ARG A 94 2.95 11.17 19.44
C ARG A 94 2.39 11.34 18.03
N ILE A 95 2.23 10.25 17.28
CA ILE A 95 1.61 10.29 15.95
C ILE A 95 0.17 10.80 16.06
N ALA A 96 -0.58 10.37 17.07
CA ALA A 96 -1.95 10.82 17.31
C ALA A 96 -2.03 12.33 17.64
N ALA A 97 -0.94 12.90 18.17
CA ALA A 97 -0.73 14.32 18.40
C ALA A 97 -0.03 15.05 17.22
N ASN A 98 0.01 14.46 16.03
CA ASN A 98 0.67 14.98 14.82
C ASN A 98 2.19 15.23 14.96
N THR A 99 2.88 14.49 15.84
CA THR A 99 4.34 14.42 15.80
C THR A 99 4.74 13.25 14.89
N LEU A 100 5.26 13.56 13.70
CA LEU A 100 5.56 12.58 12.64
C LEU A 100 7.06 12.49 12.40
N VAL A 101 7.52 11.33 11.95
CA VAL A 101 8.95 11.08 11.65
C VAL A 101 9.08 10.69 10.20
N SER A 102 10.03 11.30 9.50
CA SER A 102 10.43 10.96 8.13
C SER A 102 11.93 11.16 7.97
N CYS A 103 12.62 10.27 7.25
CA CYS A 103 14.08 10.26 7.13
C CYS A 103 14.80 10.36 8.50
N ASP A 104 14.30 9.65 9.51
CA ASP A 104 14.78 9.69 10.90
C ASP A 104 14.76 11.07 11.58
N VAL A 105 14.05 12.04 11.00
CA VAL A 105 13.85 13.38 11.53
C VAL A 105 12.39 13.54 11.98
N GLU A 106 12.22 13.93 13.22
CA GLU A 106 10.93 14.24 13.83
C GLU A 106 10.50 15.68 13.51
N GLU A 107 9.23 15.83 13.17
CA GLU A 107 8.55 17.11 13.02
C GLU A 107 7.29 17.14 13.90
N VAL A 108 7.16 18.19 14.70
CA VAL A 108 5.98 18.42 15.55
C VAL A 108 5.05 19.37 14.82
N PHE A 109 4.00 18.82 14.22
CA PHE A 109 2.97 19.65 13.60
C PHE A 109 2.00 20.20 14.65
N GLY A 110 1.39 21.35 14.33
CA GLY A 110 0.25 21.86 15.08
C GLY A 110 -1.04 21.10 14.76
N ASP A 111 -2.18 21.78 14.84
CA ASP A 111 -3.48 21.19 14.54
C ASP A 111 -3.59 20.71 13.08
N VAL A 112 -2.86 21.37 12.17
CA VAL A 112 -2.84 21.11 10.73
C VAL A 112 -1.46 20.60 10.32
N ILE A 113 -1.42 19.46 9.63
CA ILE A 113 -0.20 18.90 9.05
C ILE A 113 0.03 19.56 7.69
N ASN A 114 1.20 20.17 7.50
CA ASN A 114 1.65 20.59 6.17
C ASN A 114 2.31 19.40 5.47
N TRP A 115 1.59 18.77 4.55
CA TRP A 115 2.07 17.59 3.81
C TRP A 115 3.16 17.91 2.79
N GLU A 116 3.26 19.17 2.34
CA GLU A 116 4.28 19.64 1.38
C GLU A 116 5.55 20.16 2.08
N LEU A 117 5.64 20.04 3.41
CA LEU A 117 6.79 20.51 4.17
C LEU A 117 8.07 19.75 3.77
N ASP A 118 9.20 20.46 3.71
CA ASP A 118 10.56 19.92 3.66
C ASP A 118 11.42 20.64 4.71
N PRO A 119 11.40 20.18 5.98
CA PRO A 119 12.01 20.91 7.09
C PRO A 119 13.55 20.83 7.09
N ILE A 120 14.12 19.92 6.32
CA ILE A 120 15.56 19.63 6.31
C ILE A 120 16.21 19.87 4.94
N ASN A 121 15.48 20.45 3.98
CA ASN A 121 15.94 20.68 2.60
C ASN A 121 16.43 19.36 1.95
N TYR A 122 15.69 18.29 2.21
CA TYR A 122 15.90 16.97 1.64
C TYR A 122 14.56 16.41 1.19
N ARG A 123 14.27 16.55 -0.11
CA ARG A 123 13.01 16.15 -0.78
C ARG A 123 12.45 14.79 -0.37
N GLU A 124 13.33 13.84 -0.07
CA GLU A 124 12.95 12.50 0.38
C GLU A 124 12.18 12.52 1.70
N TRP A 125 12.33 13.56 2.53
CA TRP A 125 11.51 13.79 3.72
C TRP A 125 10.03 13.87 3.36
N THR A 126 9.67 14.72 2.40
CA THR A 126 8.27 14.91 1.93
C THR A 126 7.75 13.65 1.25
N TRP A 127 8.58 13.04 0.39
CA TRP A 127 8.23 11.80 -0.31
C TRP A 127 8.01 10.62 0.66
N GLN A 128 8.89 10.40 1.63
CA GLN A 128 8.74 9.31 2.61
C GLN A 128 7.59 9.55 3.59
N LEU A 129 7.36 10.79 4.02
CA LEU A 129 6.20 11.12 4.84
C LEU A 129 4.90 10.73 4.11
N SER A 130 4.85 11.01 2.80
CA SER A 130 3.73 10.69 1.92
C SER A 130 3.48 9.19 1.73
N ARG A 131 4.32 8.31 2.28
CA ARG A 131 4.08 6.85 2.32
C ARG A 131 3.17 6.43 3.46
N HIS A 132 2.96 7.29 4.47
CA HIS A 132 2.05 7.08 5.62
C HIS A 132 2.24 5.78 6.44
N PRO A 133 3.47 5.32 6.75
CA PRO A 133 3.65 4.14 7.60
C PRO A 133 3.08 4.33 9.01
N PHE A 134 3.02 5.57 9.49
CA PHE A 134 2.46 5.93 10.79
C PHE A 134 0.94 5.67 10.91
N TRP A 135 0.19 5.61 9.81
CA TRP A 135 -1.23 5.21 9.87
C TRP A 135 -1.40 3.73 10.27
N VAL A 136 -0.48 2.88 9.84
CA VAL A 136 -0.44 1.47 10.27
C VAL A 136 -0.08 1.38 11.76
N THR A 137 0.84 2.23 12.24
CA THR A 137 1.18 2.31 13.67
C THR A 137 -0.03 2.68 14.52
N LEU A 138 -0.85 3.64 14.07
CA LEU A 138 -2.13 3.96 14.73
C LEU A 138 -3.09 2.76 14.72
N GLY A 139 -3.20 2.04 13.59
CA GLY A 139 -4.06 0.86 13.47
C GLY A 139 -3.67 -0.27 14.42
N GLN A 140 -2.37 -0.51 14.58
CA GLN A 140 -1.84 -1.50 15.51
C GLN A 140 -2.08 -1.11 16.96
N ALA A 141 -1.88 0.16 17.31
CA ALA A 141 -2.19 0.67 18.63
C ALA A 141 -3.68 0.56 18.93
N TYR A 142 -4.55 0.84 17.95
CA TYR A 142 -6.00 0.67 18.05
C TYR A 142 -6.39 -0.79 18.34
N TRP A 143 -5.88 -1.76 17.58
CA TRP A 143 -6.19 -3.18 17.85
C TRP A 143 -5.61 -3.69 19.17
N LYS A 144 -4.46 -3.18 19.61
CA LYS A 144 -3.88 -3.54 20.91
C LYS A 144 -4.71 -3.04 22.09
N THR A 145 -5.25 -1.82 22.01
CA THR A 145 -5.83 -1.16 23.18
C THR A 145 -7.35 -1.02 23.13
N GLY A 146 -7.95 -1.07 21.94
CA GLY A 146 -9.34 -0.67 21.69
C GLY A 146 -9.60 0.83 21.83
N ASP A 147 -8.56 1.67 21.98
CA ASP A 147 -8.73 3.11 22.21
C ASP A 147 -9.00 3.86 20.90
N GLU A 148 -10.24 4.34 20.77
CA GLU A 148 -10.73 5.14 19.64
C GLU A 148 -9.95 6.46 19.42
N LYS A 149 -9.06 6.88 20.33
CA LYS A 149 -8.16 8.03 20.06
C LYS A 149 -7.31 7.82 18.82
N TYR A 150 -6.87 6.58 18.58
CA TYR A 150 -6.05 6.24 17.41
C TYR A 150 -6.88 6.27 16.11
N ALA A 151 -8.13 5.79 16.16
CA ALA A 151 -9.06 5.90 15.04
C ALA A 151 -9.44 7.36 14.72
N ARG A 152 -9.66 8.19 15.75
CA ARG A 152 -9.89 9.65 15.57
C ARG A 152 -8.70 10.35 14.95
N ALA A 153 -7.48 10.00 15.36
CA ALA A 153 -6.26 10.56 14.77
C ALA A 153 -6.10 10.13 13.31
N PHE A 154 -6.24 8.84 13.02
CA PHE A 154 -6.18 8.32 11.64
C PHE A 154 -7.21 9.02 10.76
N ARG A 155 -8.48 9.05 11.17
CA ARG A 155 -9.57 9.70 10.43
C ARG A 155 -9.25 11.16 10.13
N ARG A 156 -8.78 11.92 11.12
CA ARG A 156 -8.40 13.33 10.96
C ARG A 156 -7.28 13.50 9.92
N GLN A 157 -6.21 12.73 10.05
CA GLN A 157 -5.05 12.81 9.16
C GLN A 157 -5.39 12.37 7.73
N MET A 158 -6.09 11.25 7.58
CA MET A 158 -6.51 10.69 6.29
C MET A 158 -7.44 11.65 5.54
N ARG A 159 -8.46 12.20 6.22
CA ARG A 159 -9.34 13.22 5.63
C ARG A 159 -8.55 14.44 5.16
N HIS A 160 -7.73 15.00 6.05
CA HIS A 160 -6.95 16.19 5.75
C HIS A 160 -6.05 15.97 4.52
N TRP A 161 -5.36 14.83 4.46
CA TRP A 161 -4.54 14.46 3.30
C TRP A 161 -5.38 14.37 2.02
N ILE A 162 -6.46 13.59 1.99
CA ILE A 162 -7.25 13.38 0.76
C ILE A 162 -7.89 14.69 0.28
N GLU A 163 -8.34 15.53 1.21
CA GLU A 163 -9.02 16.78 0.91
C GLU A 163 -8.07 17.88 0.40
N HIS A 164 -6.77 17.83 0.77
CA HIS A 164 -5.83 18.93 0.49
C HIS A 164 -4.58 18.51 -0.30
N VAL A 165 -4.36 17.22 -0.53
CA VAL A 165 -3.24 16.71 -1.35
C VAL A 165 -3.83 16.07 -2.60
N LEU A 166 -4.18 16.92 -3.56
CA LEU A 166 -4.97 16.54 -4.73
C LEU A 166 -4.13 15.75 -5.74
N MET A 167 -4.73 14.72 -6.35
CA MET A 167 -4.10 14.04 -7.49
C MET A 167 -3.75 15.06 -8.58
N PRO A 168 -2.52 15.11 -9.10
CA PRO A 168 -2.16 16.02 -10.17
C PRO A 168 -2.90 15.64 -11.48
N VAL A 169 -3.15 16.62 -12.35
CA VAL A 169 -3.85 16.41 -13.63
C VAL A 169 -2.90 16.71 -14.79
N GLY A 170 -2.75 15.74 -15.70
CA GLY A 170 -1.92 15.91 -16.89
C GLY A 170 -0.41 15.79 -16.65
N GLU A 171 0.02 15.38 -15.46
CA GLU A 171 1.42 15.09 -15.12
C GLU A 171 1.54 13.87 -14.21
N ASP A 172 2.75 13.31 -14.11
CA ASP A 172 3.07 12.12 -13.31
C ASP A 172 3.30 12.42 -11.82
N GLY A 173 3.41 13.70 -11.42
CA GLY A 173 3.70 14.11 -10.06
C GLY A 173 5.14 13.83 -9.60
N ASN A 174 6.03 13.40 -10.51
CA ASN A 174 7.40 13.00 -10.16
C ASN A 174 8.38 14.18 -10.13
N THR A 175 8.07 15.25 -10.87
CA THR A 175 8.90 16.47 -10.88
C THR A 175 8.66 17.27 -9.61
N TRP A 176 9.75 17.55 -8.87
CA TRP A 176 9.72 18.41 -7.70
C TRP A 176 9.31 19.84 -8.06
N LYS A 177 8.40 20.40 -7.27
CA LYS A 177 7.84 21.74 -7.42
C LYS A 177 8.24 22.57 -6.20
N ASP A 178 8.95 23.66 -6.43
CA ASP A 178 9.33 24.60 -5.38
C ASP A 178 8.15 25.47 -4.91
N ASP A 179 7.08 25.51 -5.71
CA ASP A 179 5.82 26.20 -5.42
C ASP A 179 4.67 25.23 -5.08
N ALA A 180 4.99 24.02 -4.61
CA ALA A 180 3.98 23.07 -4.17
C ALA A 180 3.15 23.62 -3.01
N GLU A 181 1.83 23.45 -3.09
CA GLU A 181 0.88 24.03 -2.16
C GLU A 181 -0.33 23.10 -2.00
N MET A 182 -0.67 22.76 -0.75
CA MET A 182 -1.87 22.02 -0.43
C MET A 182 -3.14 22.75 -0.92
N GLY A 183 -4.13 22.00 -1.40
CA GLY A 183 -5.36 22.54 -1.99
C GLY A 183 -5.22 22.95 -3.46
N THR A 184 -4.05 22.73 -4.07
CA THR A 184 -3.79 23.00 -5.50
C THR A 184 -3.47 21.71 -6.26
N ASP A 185 -3.34 21.80 -7.58
CA ASP A 185 -2.83 20.72 -8.43
C ASP A 185 -1.29 20.58 -8.37
N ARG A 186 -0.59 21.53 -7.73
CA ARG A 186 0.86 21.54 -7.56
C ARG A 186 1.22 20.84 -6.25
N THR A 187 1.43 19.54 -6.32
CA THR A 187 1.81 18.69 -5.18
C THR A 187 3.12 17.93 -5.45
N ASN A 188 3.93 17.74 -4.42
CA ASN A 188 5.09 16.83 -4.42
C ASN A 188 4.75 15.44 -3.86
N CYS A 189 3.54 15.24 -3.34
CA CYS A 189 3.14 14.04 -2.60
C CYS A 189 2.58 12.90 -3.48
N TRP A 190 2.41 13.15 -4.78
CA TRP A 190 1.85 12.21 -5.77
C TRP A 190 2.87 11.63 -6.74
N ARG A 191 4.16 11.66 -6.36
CA ARG A 191 5.19 10.89 -7.06
C ARG A 191 4.75 9.42 -7.12
N THR A 192 4.86 8.84 -8.30
CA THR A 192 4.25 7.55 -8.63
C THR A 192 4.76 6.38 -7.78
N ILE A 193 6.03 6.40 -7.35
CA ILE A 193 6.57 5.38 -6.42
C ILE A 193 5.85 5.41 -5.07
N GLU A 194 5.65 6.59 -4.45
CA GLU A 194 4.85 6.73 -3.24
C GLU A 194 3.41 6.31 -3.46
N CYS A 195 2.83 6.59 -4.63
CA CYS A 195 1.47 6.15 -4.96
C CYS A 195 1.36 4.61 -4.93
N GLY A 196 2.30 3.91 -5.58
CA GLY A 196 2.37 2.45 -5.59
C GLY A 196 2.56 1.88 -4.17
N ILE A 197 3.48 2.47 -3.41
CA ILE A 197 3.75 2.11 -2.02
C ILE A 197 2.48 2.28 -1.16
N ARG A 198 1.80 3.42 -1.22
CA ARG A 198 0.55 3.63 -0.45
C ARG A 198 -0.46 2.52 -0.74
N MET A 199 -0.69 2.22 -2.01
CA MET A 199 -1.69 1.24 -2.44
C MET A 199 -1.32 -0.22 -2.18
N GLY A 200 -0.03 -0.57 -2.20
CA GLY A 200 0.41 -1.95 -1.93
C GLY A 200 0.65 -2.22 -0.46
N GLN A 201 1.05 -1.21 0.31
CA GLN A 201 1.72 -1.40 1.59
C GLN A 201 0.94 -0.81 2.78
N THR A 202 0.69 0.50 2.78
CA THR A 202 0.27 1.21 4.00
C THR A 202 -1.22 1.49 4.06
N TRP A 203 -1.83 1.90 2.96
CA TRP A 203 -3.24 2.31 2.96
C TRP A 203 -4.21 1.15 3.09
N PRO A 204 -4.08 0.02 2.36
CA PRO A 204 -4.94 -1.13 2.62
C PRO A 204 -4.80 -1.64 4.05
N ALA A 205 -3.58 -1.71 4.59
CA ALA A 205 -3.36 -2.13 5.98
C ALA A 205 -4.12 -1.22 6.96
N ALA A 206 -3.93 0.10 6.87
CA ALA A 206 -4.64 1.07 7.70
C ALA A 206 -6.17 1.00 7.52
N PHE A 207 -6.64 0.89 6.27
CA PHE A 207 -8.06 0.74 5.96
C PHE A 207 -8.69 -0.43 6.71
N TYR A 208 -8.05 -1.61 6.65
CA TYR A 208 -8.57 -2.80 7.32
C TYR A 208 -8.40 -2.75 8.85
N TYR A 209 -7.35 -2.11 9.39
CA TYR A 209 -7.26 -1.88 10.85
C TYR A 209 -8.45 -1.08 11.39
N PHE A 210 -8.91 -0.07 10.65
CA PHE A 210 -9.96 0.82 11.13
C PHE A 210 -11.37 0.47 10.65
N LEU A 211 -11.53 -0.55 9.80
CA LEU A 211 -12.84 -0.89 9.21
C LEU A 211 -13.90 -1.31 10.26
N SER A 212 -13.47 -1.82 11.42
CA SER A 212 -14.33 -2.14 12.57
C SER A 212 -14.67 -0.93 13.46
N SER A 213 -13.95 0.18 13.32
CA SER A 213 -14.10 1.34 14.21
C SER A 213 -15.37 2.13 13.87
N GLU A 214 -16.16 2.48 14.90
CA GLU A 214 -17.32 3.36 14.75
C GLU A 214 -16.91 4.78 14.34
N THR A 215 -15.68 5.20 14.66
CA THR A 215 -15.14 6.50 14.23
C THR A 215 -14.92 6.53 12.71
N PHE A 216 -14.57 5.40 12.09
CA PHE A 216 -14.34 5.32 10.65
C PHE A 216 -15.68 5.13 9.91
N ALA A 217 -16.39 6.26 9.75
CA ALA A 217 -17.76 6.33 9.27
C ALA A 217 -17.89 5.99 7.78
N ASP A 218 -19.13 5.82 7.31
CA ASP A 218 -19.44 5.45 5.92
C ASP A 218 -18.84 6.43 4.89
N ASP A 219 -18.90 7.72 5.20
CA ASP A 219 -18.32 8.76 4.34
C ASP A 219 -16.79 8.67 4.30
N ASP A 220 -16.14 8.22 5.39
CA ASP A 220 -14.68 8.07 5.47
C ASP A 220 -14.21 6.84 4.67
N VAL A 221 -14.99 5.75 4.72
CA VAL A 221 -14.78 4.57 3.86
C VAL A 221 -14.85 4.98 2.39
N CYS A 222 -15.92 5.68 1.99
CA CYS A 222 -16.06 6.14 0.61
C CYS A 222 -14.95 7.12 0.19
N LEU A 223 -14.57 8.05 1.07
CA LEU A 223 -13.51 9.02 0.82
C LEU A 223 -12.17 8.33 0.53
N MET A 224 -11.79 7.37 1.37
CA MET A 224 -10.53 6.65 1.22
C MET A 224 -10.53 5.78 -0.04
N VAL A 225 -11.64 5.07 -0.33
CA VAL A 225 -11.75 4.24 -1.55
C VAL A 225 -11.73 5.10 -2.81
N LYS A 226 -12.37 6.28 -2.83
CA LYS A 226 -12.26 7.23 -3.94
C LYS A 226 -10.81 7.59 -4.24
N SER A 227 -10.04 7.94 -3.21
CA SER A 227 -8.65 8.27 -3.40
C SER A 227 -7.83 7.05 -3.84
N MET A 228 -8.09 5.85 -3.32
CA MET A 228 -7.43 4.62 -3.82
C MET A 228 -7.70 4.38 -5.32
N VAL A 229 -8.92 4.66 -5.80
CA VAL A 229 -9.27 4.60 -7.23
C VAL A 229 -8.50 5.65 -8.04
N GLU A 230 -8.36 6.87 -7.53
CA GLU A 230 -7.52 7.90 -8.16
C GLU A 230 -6.06 7.44 -8.29
N HIS A 231 -5.52 6.80 -7.26
CA HIS A 231 -4.17 6.22 -7.31
C HIS A 231 -4.05 5.15 -8.40
N ALA A 232 -5.00 4.20 -8.49
CA ALA A 232 -4.96 3.17 -9.52
C ALA A 232 -5.02 3.78 -10.95
N ARG A 233 -5.86 4.80 -11.14
CA ARG A 233 -5.94 5.53 -12.42
C ARG A 233 -4.66 6.31 -12.73
N HIS A 234 -4.09 6.99 -11.74
CA HIS A 234 -2.81 7.71 -11.88
C HIS A 234 -1.66 6.76 -12.27
N LEU A 235 -1.54 5.63 -11.57
CA LEU A 235 -0.53 4.61 -11.84
C LEU A 235 -0.69 3.96 -13.23
N THR A 236 -1.94 3.84 -13.72
CA THR A 236 -2.21 3.34 -15.08
C THR A 236 -1.66 4.29 -16.15
N LEU A 237 -1.71 5.60 -15.91
CA LEU A 237 -1.33 6.61 -16.91
C LEU A 237 0.17 6.85 -17.00
N TRP A 238 0.92 6.57 -15.93
CA TRP A 238 2.31 7.00 -15.79
C TRP A 238 3.28 5.86 -15.42
N PRO A 239 3.36 4.78 -16.22
CA PRO A 239 4.31 3.70 -15.96
C PRO A 239 5.76 4.20 -16.04
N ARG A 240 6.65 3.49 -15.34
CA ARG A 240 8.11 3.70 -15.32
C ARG A 240 8.78 2.36 -15.65
N GLY A 241 10.08 2.24 -15.37
CA GLY A 241 10.81 0.97 -15.43
C GLY A 241 11.57 0.71 -14.12
N GLY A 242 12.18 -0.47 -13.98
CA GLY A 242 13.05 -0.79 -12.84
C GLY A 242 12.28 -1.01 -11.53
N ASN A 243 12.96 -0.94 -10.39
CA ASN A 243 12.33 -1.18 -9.08
C ASN A 243 11.06 -0.32 -8.87
N TRP A 244 11.08 0.88 -9.45
CA TRP A 244 10.01 1.86 -9.40
C TRP A 244 8.74 1.30 -10.04
N GLN A 245 8.84 0.72 -11.23
CA GLN A 245 7.69 0.09 -11.89
C GLN A 245 7.14 -1.08 -11.08
N THR A 246 8.01 -1.86 -10.47
CA THR A 246 7.61 -2.98 -9.60
C THR A 246 6.74 -2.49 -8.43
N MET A 247 7.10 -1.37 -7.80
CA MET A 247 6.32 -0.76 -6.71
C MET A 247 4.99 -0.19 -7.18
N GLN A 248 4.98 0.49 -8.32
CA GLN A 248 3.76 1.02 -8.94
C GLN A 248 2.77 -0.08 -9.29
N ALA A 249 3.23 -1.09 -10.02
CA ALA A 249 2.42 -2.20 -10.47
C ALA A 249 1.90 -3.02 -9.28
N ASN A 250 2.73 -3.28 -8.25
CA ASN A 250 2.26 -3.91 -7.02
C ASN A 250 1.10 -3.14 -6.38
N GLY A 251 1.22 -1.82 -6.24
CA GLY A 251 0.15 -0.98 -5.71
C GLY A 251 -1.13 -0.98 -6.55
N GLN A 252 -1.00 -0.84 -7.86
CA GLN A 252 -2.13 -0.89 -8.79
C GLN A 252 -2.86 -2.25 -8.74
N TYR A 253 -2.11 -3.36 -8.67
CA TYR A 253 -2.67 -4.70 -8.54
C TYR A 253 -3.50 -4.83 -7.25
N HIS A 254 -3.00 -4.29 -6.14
CA HIS A 254 -3.69 -4.32 -4.85
C HIS A 254 -5.04 -3.60 -4.88
N VAL A 255 -5.13 -2.42 -5.51
CA VAL A 255 -6.43 -1.72 -5.65
C VAL A 255 -7.40 -2.56 -6.48
N GLY A 256 -6.94 -3.09 -7.62
CA GLY A 256 -7.75 -3.96 -8.47
C GLY A 256 -8.19 -5.25 -7.78
N ALA A 257 -7.38 -5.83 -6.90
CA ALA A 257 -7.72 -7.02 -6.12
C ALA A 257 -8.72 -6.73 -5.01
N LEU A 258 -8.58 -5.60 -4.32
CA LEU A 258 -9.35 -5.26 -3.12
C LEU A 258 -10.69 -4.57 -3.40
N PHE A 259 -10.90 -4.06 -4.62
CA PHE A 259 -12.14 -3.40 -5.01
C PHE A 259 -12.64 -3.91 -6.38
N PRO A 260 -13.02 -5.21 -6.48
CA PRO A 260 -13.49 -5.82 -7.72
C PRO A 260 -14.85 -5.30 -8.20
N GLU A 261 -15.52 -4.44 -7.41
CA GLU A 261 -16.77 -3.78 -7.79
C GLU A 261 -16.60 -2.72 -8.86
N PHE A 262 -15.39 -2.19 -9.08
CA PHE A 262 -15.13 -1.21 -10.13
C PHE A 262 -15.05 -1.90 -11.50
N LYS A 263 -15.67 -1.28 -12.51
CA LYS A 263 -15.61 -1.74 -13.92
C LYS A 263 -14.17 -1.87 -14.42
N GLU A 264 -13.29 -0.99 -13.94
CA GLU A 264 -11.88 -0.93 -14.31
C GLU A 264 -10.99 -1.92 -13.53
N ALA A 265 -11.50 -2.55 -12.45
CA ALA A 265 -10.68 -3.34 -11.54
C ALA A 265 -9.96 -4.51 -12.21
N ALA A 266 -10.61 -5.18 -13.17
CA ALA A 266 -9.97 -6.25 -13.94
C ALA A 266 -8.80 -5.72 -14.78
N SER A 267 -8.99 -4.59 -15.47
CA SER A 267 -7.94 -3.97 -16.27
C SER A 267 -6.75 -3.52 -15.42
N TRP A 268 -6.99 -2.98 -14.22
CA TRP A 268 -5.90 -2.60 -13.31
C TRP A 268 -5.06 -3.82 -12.89
N ARG A 269 -5.70 -4.96 -12.60
CA ARG A 269 -4.99 -6.20 -12.28
C ARG A 269 -4.20 -6.74 -13.47
N GLU A 270 -4.80 -6.75 -14.66
CA GLU A 270 -4.17 -7.24 -15.89
C GLU A 270 -2.93 -6.41 -16.25
N ILE A 271 -3.07 -5.08 -16.29
CA ILE A 271 -1.97 -4.15 -16.59
C ILE A 271 -0.83 -4.32 -15.58
N ALA A 272 -1.16 -4.29 -14.29
CA ALA A 272 -0.17 -4.42 -13.24
C ALA A 272 0.55 -5.78 -13.25
N MET A 273 -0.18 -6.88 -13.42
CA MET A 273 0.40 -8.21 -13.48
C MET A 273 1.29 -8.40 -14.71
N GLN A 274 0.87 -7.86 -15.86
CA GLN A 274 1.69 -7.86 -17.06
C GLN A 274 3.00 -7.10 -16.84
N SER A 275 2.95 -5.89 -16.27
CA SER A 275 4.15 -5.14 -15.93
C SER A 275 5.06 -5.90 -14.95
N LEU A 276 4.52 -6.48 -13.88
CA LEU A 276 5.33 -7.27 -12.94
C LEU A 276 5.99 -8.48 -13.62
N TYR A 277 5.27 -9.14 -14.53
CA TYR A 277 5.78 -10.30 -15.24
C TYR A 277 6.89 -9.94 -16.24
N GLU A 278 6.76 -8.82 -16.94
CA GLU A 278 7.78 -8.27 -17.84
C GLU A 278 9.02 -7.80 -17.07
N GLU A 279 8.82 -7.07 -15.97
CA GLU A 279 9.89 -6.56 -15.12
C GLU A 279 10.71 -7.67 -14.45
N LEU A 280 10.13 -8.87 -14.22
CA LEU A 280 10.91 -10.03 -13.80
C LEU A 280 11.96 -10.41 -14.86
N ASP A 281 11.66 -10.30 -16.15
CA ASP A 281 12.60 -10.63 -17.22
C ASP A 281 13.56 -9.48 -17.52
N GLU A 282 13.11 -8.23 -17.37
CA GLU A 282 13.92 -7.04 -17.64
C GLU A 282 14.91 -6.72 -16.50
N GLN A 283 14.49 -6.90 -15.24
CA GLN A 283 15.30 -6.50 -14.09
C GLN A 283 16.04 -7.64 -13.41
N VAL A 284 15.73 -8.90 -13.69
CA VAL A 284 16.35 -10.03 -12.97
C VAL A 284 17.21 -10.82 -13.94
N TYR A 285 18.52 -10.74 -13.75
CA TYR A 285 19.48 -11.50 -14.53
C TYR A 285 19.23 -13.02 -14.41
N PRO A 286 19.73 -13.83 -15.36
CA PRO A 286 19.56 -15.28 -15.32
C PRO A 286 20.08 -15.96 -14.04
N ASP A 287 21.05 -15.34 -13.36
CA ASP A 287 21.60 -15.80 -12.07
C ASP A 287 20.78 -15.35 -10.84
N GLY A 288 19.74 -14.54 -11.05
CA GLY A 288 18.82 -14.05 -10.02
C GLY A 288 19.14 -12.67 -9.47
N ALA A 289 20.28 -12.07 -9.84
CA ALA A 289 20.60 -10.72 -9.38
C ALA A 289 19.61 -9.70 -9.97
N GLN A 290 19.17 -8.75 -9.14
CA GLN A 290 18.38 -7.61 -9.65
C GLN A 290 19.33 -6.58 -10.29
N ILE A 291 18.87 -5.94 -11.37
CA ILE A 291 19.70 -5.16 -12.31
C ILE A 291 20.47 -3.99 -11.69
N GLU A 292 20.02 -3.46 -10.57
CA GLU A 292 20.68 -2.33 -9.87
C GLU A 292 21.86 -2.79 -9.01
N LEU A 293 22.04 -4.10 -8.85
CA LEU A 293 23.14 -4.71 -8.11
C LEU A 293 23.28 -4.18 -6.66
N SER A 294 22.21 -3.63 -6.11
CA SER A 294 22.09 -3.23 -4.70
C SER A 294 21.43 -4.36 -3.93
N SER A 295 22.07 -4.74 -2.82
CA SER A 295 21.50 -5.69 -1.85
C SER A 295 20.14 -5.23 -1.33
N GLY A 296 19.94 -3.92 -1.15
CA GLY A 296 18.67 -3.34 -0.71
C GLY A 296 17.60 -3.36 -1.80
N TYR A 297 17.92 -2.88 -3.02
CA TYR A 297 16.95 -2.83 -4.11
C TYR A 297 16.57 -4.20 -4.67
N HIS A 298 17.46 -5.19 -4.54
CA HIS A 298 17.09 -6.59 -4.78
C HIS A 298 15.91 -7.00 -3.90
N GLN A 299 15.99 -6.74 -2.60
CA GLN A 299 14.94 -7.08 -1.64
C GLN A 299 13.66 -6.28 -1.84
N VAL A 300 13.78 -5.00 -2.20
CA VAL A 300 12.64 -4.16 -2.56
C VAL A 300 11.89 -4.75 -3.74
N SER A 301 12.61 -5.13 -4.79
CA SER A 301 12.01 -5.71 -6.01
C SER A 301 11.37 -7.07 -5.71
N LEU A 302 12.11 -7.99 -5.07
CA LEU A 302 11.63 -9.32 -4.70
C LEU A 302 10.33 -9.24 -3.90
N ARG A 303 10.29 -8.38 -2.87
CA ARG A 303 9.10 -8.17 -2.05
C ARG A 303 7.91 -7.68 -2.87
N ASN A 304 8.07 -6.70 -3.76
CA ASN A 304 6.94 -6.19 -4.54
C ASN A 304 6.38 -7.24 -5.50
N PHE A 305 7.23 -8.09 -6.10
CA PHE A 305 6.75 -9.23 -6.89
C PHE A 305 5.97 -10.26 -6.05
N VAL A 306 6.46 -10.55 -4.83
CA VAL A 306 5.86 -11.51 -3.90
C VAL A 306 4.56 -10.99 -3.29
N MET A 307 4.46 -9.68 -3.01
CA MET A 307 3.23 -9.07 -2.48
C MET A 307 2.06 -9.20 -3.45
N ALA A 308 2.29 -8.96 -4.75
CA ALA A 308 1.28 -9.17 -5.78
C ALA A 308 0.85 -10.65 -5.87
N LEU A 309 1.80 -11.58 -5.81
CA LEU A 309 1.52 -13.02 -5.73
C LEU A 309 0.68 -13.38 -4.50
N ALA A 310 1.00 -12.81 -3.34
CA ALA A 310 0.35 -13.12 -2.08
C ALA A 310 -1.11 -12.65 -2.08
N ILE A 311 -1.39 -11.42 -2.51
CA ILE A 311 -2.77 -10.90 -2.57
C ILE A 311 -3.59 -11.61 -3.65
N ALA A 312 -2.95 -12.02 -4.75
CA ALA A 312 -3.58 -12.82 -5.80
C ALA A 312 -4.04 -14.19 -5.28
N ARG A 313 -3.13 -14.93 -4.64
CA ARG A 313 -3.44 -16.24 -4.04
C ARG A 313 -4.50 -16.15 -2.95
N LEU A 314 -4.46 -15.12 -2.12
CA LEU A 314 -5.45 -14.91 -1.06
C LEU A 314 -6.88 -14.72 -1.60
N ASN A 315 -6.99 -14.23 -2.83
CA ASN A 315 -8.26 -13.88 -3.48
C ASN A 315 -8.58 -14.75 -4.70
N ASP A 316 -7.89 -15.89 -4.87
CA ASP A 316 -8.07 -16.81 -5.99
C ASP A 316 -8.00 -16.13 -7.36
N LEU A 317 -7.13 -15.12 -7.50
CA LEU A 317 -6.96 -14.35 -8.73
C LEU A 317 -5.95 -15.03 -9.68
N PRO A 318 -6.15 -14.91 -11.00
CA PRO A 318 -5.28 -15.53 -11.99
C PRO A 318 -3.88 -14.92 -11.96
N LEU A 319 -2.88 -15.78 -12.19
CA LEU A 319 -1.47 -15.46 -12.28
C LEU A 319 -0.86 -16.16 -13.51
N PRO A 320 0.19 -15.60 -14.14
CA PRO A 320 0.97 -16.32 -15.14
C PRO A 320 1.48 -17.65 -14.58
N ALA A 321 1.42 -18.71 -15.40
CA ALA A 321 1.65 -20.08 -14.94
C ALA A 321 3.06 -20.31 -14.36
N ASP A 322 4.05 -19.59 -14.89
CA ASP A 322 5.46 -19.64 -14.49
C ASP A 322 5.88 -18.49 -13.57
N TYR A 323 4.95 -17.63 -13.12
CA TYR A 323 5.27 -16.45 -12.27
C TYR A 323 6.06 -16.84 -11.02
N VAL A 324 5.62 -17.88 -10.31
CA VAL A 324 6.29 -18.37 -9.10
C VAL A 324 7.67 -18.93 -9.44
N ALA A 325 7.79 -19.73 -10.49
CA ALA A 325 9.06 -20.29 -10.92
C ALA A 325 10.08 -19.19 -11.26
N LYS A 326 9.64 -18.06 -11.84
CA LYS A 326 10.51 -16.90 -12.10
C LYS A 326 11.09 -16.28 -10.82
N LEU A 327 10.43 -16.38 -9.68
CA LEU A 327 10.93 -15.82 -8.41
C LEU A 327 12.04 -16.66 -7.79
N GLU A 328 12.13 -17.95 -8.12
CA GLU A 328 13.09 -18.88 -7.50
C GLU A 328 14.52 -18.38 -7.61
N ARG A 329 14.89 -17.82 -8.78
CA ARG A 329 16.25 -17.30 -9.01
C ARG A 329 16.62 -16.16 -8.07
N MET A 330 15.68 -15.30 -7.71
CA MET A 330 15.93 -14.19 -6.79
C MET A 330 16.21 -14.71 -5.37
N TYR A 331 15.41 -15.65 -4.88
CA TYR A 331 15.68 -16.32 -3.61
C TYR A 331 17.02 -17.08 -3.64
N HIS A 332 17.34 -17.74 -4.74
CA HIS A 332 18.61 -18.44 -4.89
C HIS A 332 19.80 -17.47 -4.85
N TYR A 333 19.67 -16.29 -5.47
CA TYR A 333 20.69 -15.25 -5.44
C TYR A 333 20.99 -14.78 -4.01
N ASP A 334 19.98 -14.60 -3.15
CA ASP A 334 20.20 -14.22 -1.75
C ASP A 334 21.06 -15.23 -1.00
N LEU A 335 20.76 -16.53 -1.16
CA LEU A 335 21.55 -17.59 -0.55
C LEU A 335 23.00 -17.56 -1.04
N TYR A 336 23.20 -17.38 -2.36
CA TYR A 336 24.52 -17.41 -2.99
C TYR A 336 25.39 -16.18 -2.65
N LEU A 337 24.76 -15.01 -2.51
CA LEU A 337 25.43 -13.76 -2.15
C LEU A 337 25.72 -13.67 -0.65
N SER A 338 24.98 -14.40 0.18
CA SER A 338 25.09 -14.32 1.63
C SER A 338 26.49 -14.65 2.14
N MET A 339 26.93 -13.89 3.14
CA MET A 339 28.11 -14.20 3.94
C MET A 339 27.82 -15.41 4.86
N PRO A 340 28.84 -16.07 5.45
CA PRO A 340 28.64 -17.24 6.32
C PRO A 340 27.74 -17.03 7.55
N ASN A 341 27.40 -15.78 7.88
CA ASN A 341 26.46 -15.42 8.94
C ASN A 341 25.02 -15.22 8.43
N LEU A 342 24.70 -15.69 7.22
CA LEU A 342 23.39 -15.59 6.57
C LEU A 342 22.91 -14.14 6.41
N ARG A 343 23.85 -13.24 6.10
CA ARG A 343 23.54 -11.85 5.76
C ARG A 343 24.07 -11.47 4.39
N LEU A 344 23.28 -10.71 3.66
CA LEU A 344 23.75 -10.03 2.46
C LEU A 344 24.78 -8.95 2.85
N PRO A 345 25.86 -8.78 2.08
CA PRO A 345 26.75 -7.64 2.21
C PRO A 345 26.03 -6.34 1.84
N ALA A 346 26.43 -5.23 2.46
CA ALA A 346 25.94 -3.88 2.14
C ALA A 346 26.55 -3.38 0.81
N LEU A 347 26.03 -3.89 -0.30
CA LEU A 347 26.46 -3.51 -1.66
C LEU A 347 25.61 -2.35 -2.18
N ASN A 348 26.29 -1.36 -2.80
CA ASN A 348 25.72 -0.12 -3.33
C ASN A 348 24.85 0.60 -2.28
N ASP A 349 23.72 1.18 -2.69
CA ASP A 349 22.70 1.74 -1.80
C ASP A 349 21.88 0.64 -1.14
N GLY A 350 22.56 -0.20 -0.34
CA GLY A 350 21.97 -1.33 0.34
C GLY A 350 22.59 -1.55 1.71
N GLY A 351 21.77 -1.96 2.67
CA GLY A 351 22.21 -2.32 4.02
C GLY A 351 22.49 -3.82 4.16
N GLN A 352 23.16 -4.20 5.25
CA GLN A 352 23.22 -5.62 5.62
C GLN A 352 21.81 -6.14 5.88
N THR A 353 21.45 -7.24 5.22
CA THR A 353 20.12 -7.85 5.32
C THR A 353 20.23 -9.29 5.79
N ASP A 354 19.46 -9.67 6.80
CA ASP A 354 19.31 -11.06 7.23
C ASP A 354 18.45 -11.83 6.22
N ILE A 355 19.00 -12.90 5.63
CA ILE A 355 18.29 -13.66 4.59
C ILE A 355 17.33 -14.70 5.15
N ALA A 356 17.39 -15.03 6.45
CA ALA A 356 16.62 -16.13 7.01
C ALA A 356 15.09 -15.98 6.78
N PRO A 357 14.44 -14.81 6.99
CA PRO A 357 13.01 -14.65 6.70
C PRO A 357 12.67 -14.87 5.22
N TYR A 358 13.55 -14.44 4.30
CA TYR A 358 13.36 -14.64 2.87
C TYR A 358 13.51 -16.11 2.50
N MET A 359 14.43 -16.84 3.12
CA MET A 359 14.60 -18.29 2.89
C MET A 359 13.43 -19.09 3.45
N GLN A 360 12.84 -18.68 4.57
CA GLN A 360 11.60 -19.25 5.09
C GLN A 360 10.46 -19.06 4.08
N GLY A 361 10.28 -17.85 3.55
CA GLY A 361 9.30 -17.57 2.49
C GLY A 361 9.58 -18.37 1.20
N GLY A 362 10.83 -18.42 0.77
CA GLY A 362 11.28 -19.18 -0.40
C GLY A 362 10.97 -20.68 -0.25
N PHE A 363 11.27 -21.29 0.90
CA PHE A 363 10.97 -22.70 1.14
C PHE A 363 9.47 -23.03 1.10
N ARG A 364 8.59 -22.10 1.49
CA ARG A 364 7.14 -22.28 1.32
C ARG A 364 6.72 -22.34 -0.15
N PHE A 365 7.42 -21.62 -1.02
CA PHE A 365 7.17 -21.64 -2.46
C PHE A 365 7.85 -22.81 -3.17
N PHE A 366 9.01 -23.22 -2.67
CA PHE A 366 9.88 -24.25 -3.24
C PHE A 366 10.26 -25.28 -2.16
N PRO A 367 9.33 -26.15 -1.71
CA PRO A 367 9.54 -27.09 -0.61
C PRO A 367 10.60 -28.17 -0.90
N GLU A 368 11.01 -28.32 -2.16
CA GLU A 368 12.11 -29.17 -2.60
C GLU A 368 13.49 -28.56 -2.33
N ARG A 369 13.58 -27.25 -2.09
CA ARG A 369 14.83 -26.52 -1.85
C ARG A 369 15.29 -26.67 -0.40
N THR A 370 15.90 -27.81 -0.09
CA THR A 370 16.43 -28.12 1.25
C THR A 370 17.53 -27.15 1.71
N ASP A 371 18.18 -26.47 0.77
CA ASP A 371 19.12 -25.38 1.03
C ASP A 371 18.42 -24.12 1.53
N PHE A 372 17.24 -23.76 0.99
CA PHE A 372 16.38 -22.72 1.57
C PHE A 372 15.88 -23.11 2.96
N GLN A 373 15.49 -24.38 3.16
CA GLN A 373 15.11 -24.87 4.48
C GLN A 373 16.24 -24.70 5.51
N TRP A 374 17.46 -25.08 5.13
CA TRP A 374 18.63 -24.96 6.00
C TRP A 374 18.92 -23.49 6.34
N ALA A 375 18.96 -22.59 5.35
CA ALA A 375 19.25 -21.18 5.60
C ALA A 375 18.10 -20.44 6.33
N GLY A 376 16.86 -20.92 6.20
CA GLY A 376 15.70 -20.31 6.86
C GLY A 376 15.51 -20.76 8.32
N PHE A 377 15.87 -22.00 8.66
CA PHE A 377 15.54 -22.61 9.96
C PHE A 377 16.70 -23.26 10.72
N GLY A 378 17.88 -23.35 10.10
CA GLY A 378 19.04 -24.12 10.59
C GLY A 378 20.00 -23.39 11.50
#